data_AF-A0A1G1Y4W1-F1
#
_entry.id   AF-A0A1G1Y4W1-F1
#
_cell.length_a   1.000
_cell.length_b   1.000
_cell.length_c   1.000
_cell.angle_alpha   90.00
_cell.angle_beta   90.00
_cell.angle_gamma   90.00
#
_symmetry.space_group_name_H-M   'P 1'
#
loop_
_entity.id
_entity.type
_entity.pdbx_description
1 polymer ?
#
loop_
_entity_poly.entity_id
_entity_poly.type
_entity_poly.pdbx_seq_one_letter_code
_entity_poly.pdbx_strand_id
1 'polypeptide(L)'
;MTIIGIILILAVIGLYAFWIWYTKNQSGVSAKTEGEIQVFDILVKGVYSPGVIAAKLGKPIKINFKRDESAECSRFVNFPDFKIRKELPEGKTITIELAPDKKGEFAFACDMGMYQGRLIIG
;
A
#
# COMPACT_ATOMS: atom_id res chain seq x y z
N MET A 1 37.97 19.69 -19.64
CA MET A 1 36.96 20.39 -18.81
C MET A 1 35.53 20.00 -19.17
N THR A 2 35.16 19.88 -20.46
CA THR A 2 33.78 19.56 -20.89
C THR A 2 33.40 18.08 -20.79
N ILE A 3 34.31 17.15 -21.12
CA ILE A 3 34.03 15.70 -21.14
C ILE A 3 33.70 15.16 -19.73
N ILE A 4 34.44 15.61 -18.72
CA ILE A 4 34.21 15.22 -17.31
C ILE A 4 32.83 15.71 -16.84
N GLY A 5 32.42 16.91 -17.25
CA GLY A 5 31.09 17.44 -16.96
C GLY A 5 29.96 16.62 -17.57
N ILE A 6 30.12 16.18 -18.82
CA ILE A 6 29.12 15.33 -19.52
C ILE A 6 28.98 13.98 -18.82
N ILE A 7 30.09 13.37 -18.40
CA ILE A 7 30.08 12.08 -17.69
C ILE A 7 29.33 12.20 -16.34
N LEU A 8 29.57 13.27 -15.58
CA LEU A 8 28.87 13.52 -14.32
C LEU A 8 27.36 13.73 -14.54
N ILE A 9 26.96 14.46 -15.58
CA ILE A 9 25.55 14.68 -15.91
C ILE A 9 24.86 13.35 -16.27
N LEU A 10 25.49 12.51 -17.09
CA LEU A 10 24.94 11.21 -17.47
C LEU A 10 24.83 10.25 -16.27
N ALA A 11 25.79 10.30 -15.34
CA ALA A 11 25.73 9.51 -14.11
C ALA A 11 24.55 9.92 -13.20
N VAL A 12 24.30 11.23 -13.06
CA VAL A 12 23.16 11.75 -12.29
C VAL A 12 21.82 11.39 -12.95
N ILE A 13 21.72 11.52 -14.27
CA ILE A 13 20.51 11.12 -15.02
C ILE A 13 20.27 9.62 -14.90
N GLY A 14 21.32 8.81 -15.01
CA GLY A 14 21.25 7.36 -14.84
C GLY A 14 20.80 6.95 -13.44
N LEU A 15 21.36 7.57 -12.39
CA LEU A 15 20.92 7.36 -11.01
C LEU A 15 19.46 7.78 -10.80
N TYR A 16 19.04 8.91 -11.35
CA TYR A 16 17.68 9.41 -11.24
C TYR A 16 16.67 8.49 -11.95
N ALA A 17 16.98 8.06 -13.17
CA ALA A 17 16.16 7.11 -13.92
C ALA A 17 16.09 5.74 -13.23
N PHE A 18 17.21 5.26 -12.70
CA PHE A 18 17.27 4.01 -11.93
C PHE A 18 16.43 4.11 -10.65
N TRP A 19 16.49 5.24 -9.94
CA TRP A 19 15.69 5.48 -8.74
C TRP A 19 14.19 5.52 -9.04
N ILE A 20 13.78 6.17 -10.14
CA ILE A 20 12.38 6.16 -10.61
C ILE A 20 11.93 4.74 -10.99
N TRP A 21 12.78 3.97 -11.67
CA TRP A 21 12.44 2.59 -12.05
C TRP A 21 12.34 1.68 -10.83
N TYR A 22 13.26 1.79 -9.88
CA TYR A 22 13.27 1.02 -8.64
C TYR A 22 12.05 1.30 -7.75
N THR A 23 11.64 2.57 -7.64
CA THR A 23 10.44 2.95 -6.89
C THR A 23 9.14 2.50 -7.58
N LYS A 24 9.11 2.45 -8.92
CA LYS A 24 7.96 1.97 -9.69
C LYS A 24 7.82 0.43 -9.64
N ASN A 25 8.91 -0.30 -9.40
CA ASN A 25 8.92 -1.76 -9.38
C ASN A 25 8.76 -2.37 -7.97
N GLN A 26 8.26 -1.60 -6.99
CA GLN A 26 7.86 -2.15 -5.70
C GLN A 26 6.61 -3.03 -5.87
N SER A 27 6.82 -4.30 -6.18
CA SER A 27 5.79 -5.34 -6.15
C SER A 27 5.16 -5.36 -4.76
N GLY A 28 3.85 -5.11 -4.67
CA GLY A 28 3.11 -5.21 -3.42
C GLY A 28 3.29 -6.58 -2.77
N VAL A 29 3.26 -6.63 -1.44
CA VAL A 29 3.34 -7.90 -0.72
C VAL A 29 2.17 -8.78 -1.16
N SER A 30 2.46 -10.01 -1.56
CA SER A 30 1.45 -10.97 -2.00
C SER A 30 0.68 -11.57 -0.82
N ALA A 31 -0.60 -11.86 -1.04
CA ALA A 31 -1.47 -12.41 -0.02
C ALA A 31 -0.99 -13.75 0.53
N LYS A 32 -1.16 -13.96 1.84
CA LYS A 32 -1.22 -15.31 2.38
C LYS A 32 -2.53 -15.94 1.91
N THR A 33 -2.48 -17.11 1.29
CA THR A 33 -3.68 -17.79 0.82
C THR A 33 -4.19 -18.73 1.90
N GLU A 34 -5.41 -18.50 2.37
CA GLU A 34 -6.12 -19.39 3.29
C GLU A 34 -7.34 -19.96 2.55
N GLY A 35 -7.17 -21.14 1.95
CA GLY A 35 -8.16 -21.72 1.04
C GLY A 35 -8.31 -20.89 -0.24
N GLU A 36 -9.51 -20.38 -0.49
CA GLU A 36 -9.80 -19.51 -1.65
C GLU A 36 -9.65 -18.02 -1.35
N ILE A 37 -9.41 -17.65 -0.08
CA ILE A 37 -9.37 -16.27 0.39
C ILE A 37 -7.93 -15.76 0.43
N GLN A 38 -7.76 -14.52 -0.01
CA GLN A 38 -6.49 -13.80 0.05
C GLN A 38 -6.42 -12.96 1.32
N VAL A 39 -5.49 -13.25 2.22
CA VAL A 39 -5.34 -12.57 3.51
C VAL A 39 -4.11 -11.67 3.50
N PHE A 40 -4.30 -10.44 3.97
CA PHE A 40 -3.23 -9.46 4.18
C PHE A 40 -3.26 -8.97 5.62
N ASP A 41 -2.10 -8.95 6.26
CA ASP A 41 -1.93 -8.35 7.59
C ASP A 41 -1.17 -7.04 7.45
N ILE A 42 -1.79 -5.94 7.90
CA ILE A 42 -1.23 -4.59 7.87
C ILE A 42 -1.08 -4.10 9.31
N LEU A 43 0.15 -3.77 9.68
CA LEU A 43 0.46 -3.04 10.90
C LEU A 43 0.29 -1.54 10.64
N VAL A 44 -0.43 -0.86 11.53
CA VAL A 44 -0.57 0.60 11.53
C VAL A 44 0.27 1.14 12.68
N LYS A 45 1.40 1.75 12.32
CA LYS A 45 2.36 2.34 13.28
C LYS A 45 3.17 3.46 12.61
N GLY A 46 2.64 4.67 12.58
CA GLY A 46 3.23 5.81 11.88
C GLY A 46 3.09 5.74 10.35
N VAL A 47 2.85 4.54 9.81
CA VAL A 47 2.62 4.21 8.40
C VAL A 47 1.79 2.92 8.32
N TYR A 48 1.25 2.61 7.14
CA TYR A 48 0.75 1.27 6.84
C TYR A 48 1.91 0.38 6.42
N SER A 49 2.09 -0.74 7.11
CA SER A 49 3.14 -1.72 6.82
C SER A 49 2.56 -3.13 6.70
N PRO A 50 2.57 -3.74 5.50
CA PRO A 50 3.06 -3.19 4.25
C PRO A 50 2.16 -2.05 3.72
N GLY A 51 2.77 -1.07 3.05
CA GLY A 51 2.04 0.04 2.41
C GLY A 51 1.49 -0.29 1.03
N VAL A 52 1.97 -1.37 0.39
CA VAL A 52 1.49 -1.84 -0.91
C VAL A 52 1.20 -3.33 -0.80
N ILE A 53 -0.04 -3.70 -1.10
CA ILE A 53 -0.52 -5.09 -1.12
C ILE A 53 -1.01 -5.45 -2.52
N ALA A 54 -0.75 -6.67 -2.96
CA ALA A 54 -1.11 -7.14 -4.30
C ALA A 54 -2.00 -8.37 -4.23
N ALA A 55 -3.19 -8.28 -4.83
CA ALA A 55 -4.20 -9.33 -4.85
C ALA A 55 -4.58 -9.73 -6.29
N LYS A 56 -5.11 -10.95 -6.42
CA LYS A 56 -5.66 -11.46 -7.69
C LYS A 56 -7.14 -11.11 -7.82
N LEU A 57 -7.55 -10.73 -9.02
CA LEU A 57 -8.96 -10.52 -9.36
C LEU A 57 -9.81 -11.78 -9.13
N GLY A 58 -11.07 -11.59 -8.73
CA GLY A 58 -12.08 -12.66 -8.69
C GLY A 58 -11.99 -13.58 -7.47
N LYS A 59 -11.10 -13.27 -6.51
CA LYS A 59 -11.03 -13.96 -5.22
C LYS A 59 -11.34 -12.98 -4.08
N PRO A 60 -12.11 -13.40 -3.05
CA PRO A 60 -12.34 -12.58 -1.88
C PRO A 60 -11.03 -12.27 -1.15
N ILE A 61 -10.95 -11.07 -0.60
CA ILE A 61 -9.79 -10.54 0.11
C ILE A 61 -10.20 -10.20 1.54
N LYS A 62 -9.36 -10.54 2.51
CA LYS A 62 -9.42 -10.05 3.88
C LYS A 62 -8.17 -9.24 4.20
N ILE A 63 -8.36 -8.02 4.66
CA ILE A 63 -7.27 -7.15 5.09
C ILE A 63 -7.42 -6.90 6.58
N ASN A 64 -6.48 -7.40 7.36
CA ASN A 64 -6.41 -7.26 8.81
C ASN A 64 -5.55 -6.05 9.15
N PHE A 65 -6.16 -4.99 9.66
CA PHE A 65 -5.45 -3.82 10.16
C PHE A 65 -5.25 -3.94 11.67
N LYS A 66 -4.00 -4.06 12.12
CA LYS A 66 -3.63 -4.01 13.54
C LYS A 66 -3.09 -2.62 13.87
N ARG A 67 -3.83 -1.84 14.66
CA ARG A 67 -3.36 -0.51 15.10
C ARG A 67 -2.49 -0.62 16.35
N ASP A 68 -1.19 -0.41 16.20
CA ASP A 68 -0.18 -0.46 17.26
C ASP A 68 0.36 0.94 17.60
N GLU A 69 -0.57 1.87 17.77
CA GLU A 69 -0.32 3.27 18.06
C GLU A 69 -1.60 3.97 18.53
N SER A 70 -1.46 5.20 19.05
CA SER A 70 -2.55 6.00 19.60
C SER A 70 -2.81 7.29 18.81
N ALA A 71 -2.19 7.50 17.65
CA ALA A 71 -2.38 8.74 16.89
C ALA A 71 -3.83 8.85 16.35
N GLU A 72 -4.45 10.02 16.51
CA GLU A 72 -5.82 10.24 16.02
C GLU A 72 -5.93 10.14 14.50
N CYS A 73 -4.87 10.45 13.76
CA CYS A 73 -4.87 10.34 12.31
C CYS A 73 -5.10 8.89 11.86
N SER A 74 -4.65 7.88 12.61
CA SER A 74 -4.76 6.45 12.28
C SER A 74 -6.06 5.78 12.76
N ARG A 75 -6.96 6.56 13.36
CA ARG A 75 -8.23 6.07 13.91
C ARG A 75 -9.17 5.51 12.84
N PHE A 76 -9.06 5.97 11.60
CA PHE A 76 -9.87 5.50 10.48
C PHE A 76 -9.00 5.11 9.30
N VAL A 77 -9.45 4.08 8.57
CA VAL A 77 -8.97 3.76 7.23
C VAL A 77 -10.10 3.93 6.22
N ASN A 78 -9.77 4.58 5.12
CA ASN A 78 -10.67 4.89 4.03
C ASN A 78 -10.20 4.21 2.74
N PHE A 79 -11.13 3.56 2.08
CA PHE A 79 -11.00 3.02 0.73
C PHE A 79 -12.03 3.75 -0.15
N PRO A 80 -11.67 4.89 -0.77
CA PRO A 80 -12.61 5.73 -1.50
C PRO A 80 -13.31 5.01 -2.65
N ASP A 81 -12.55 4.24 -3.43
CA ASP A 81 -13.06 3.47 -4.58
C ASP A 81 -14.12 2.43 -4.18
N PHE A 82 -14.01 1.89 -2.96
CA PHE A 82 -14.94 0.90 -2.41
C PHE A 82 -15.99 1.54 -1.49
N LYS A 83 -15.95 2.87 -1.29
CA LYS A 83 -16.81 3.63 -0.36
C LYS A 83 -16.80 3.06 1.07
N ILE A 84 -15.66 2.52 1.50
CA ILE A 84 -15.50 1.96 2.85
C ILE A 84 -14.74 2.95 3.71
N ARG A 85 -15.30 3.24 4.89
CA ARG A 85 -14.63 3.91 6.00
C ARG A 85 -14.77 3.03 7.22
N LYS A 86 -13.64 2.66 7.84
CA LYS A 86 -13.64 1.77 8.99
C LYS A 86 -12.83 2.35 10.14
N GLU A 87 -13.39 2.30 11.35
CA GLU A 87 -12.66 2.65 12.56
C GLU A 87 -11.66 1.54 12.92
N LEU A 88 -10.47 1.95 13.33
CA LEU A 88 -9.38 1.13 13.82
C LEU A 88 -9.11 1.50 15.28
N PRO A 89 -9.76 0.83 16.26
CA PRO A 89 -9.52 1.11 17.68
C PRO A 89 -8.08 0.78 18.08
N GLU A 90 -7.60 1.39 19.17
CA GLU A 90 -6.24 1.15 19.67
C GLU A 90 -6.00 -0.31 20.06
N GLY A 91 -4.85 -0.85 19.68
CA GLY A 91 -4.43 -2.20 20.08
C GLY A 91 -5.30 -3.32 19.52
N LYS A 92 -6.25 -3.01 18.64
CA LYS A 92 -7.17 -3.99 18.05
C LYS A 92 -6.81 -4.28 16.60
N THR A 93 -7.13 -5.50 16.19
CA THR A 93 -7.13 -5.91 14.80
C THR A 93 -8.55 -5.80 14.25
N ILE A 94 -8.71 -5.07 13.15
CA ILE A 94 -9.97 -4.94 12.43
C ILE A 94 -9.80 -5.52 11.03
N THR A 95 -10.69 -6.44 10.67
CA THR A 95 -10.70 -7.06 9.34
C THR A 95 -11.67 -6.34 8.42
N ILE A 96 -11.21 -6.02 7.21
CA ILE A 96 -12.02 -5.50 6.11
C ILE A 96 -12.06 -6.58 5.03
N GLU A 97 -13.27 -6.97 4.64
CA GLU A 97 -13.50 -7.93 3.56
C GLU A 97 -13.85 -7.19 2.28
N LEU A 98 -13.18 -7.53 1.19
CA LEU A 98 -13.35 -6.94 -0.13
C LEU A 98 -13.54 -8.05 -1.16
N ALA A 99 -14.44 -7.83 -2.11
CA ALA A 99 -14.61 -8.68 -3.28
C ALA A 99 -14.38 -7.82 -4.53
N PRO A 100 -13.12 -7.64 -4.96
CA PRO A 100 -12.84 -6.77 -6.09
C PRO A 100 -13.32 -7.37 -7.41
N ASP A 101 -14.04 -6.56 -8.17
CA ASP A 101 -14.60 -6.86 -9.48
C ASP A 101 -13.78 -6.26 -10.63
N LYS A 102 -12.81 -5.38 -10.32
CA LYS A 102 -11.99 -4.66 -11.31
C LYS A 102 -10.50 -4.75 -11.00
N LYS A 103 -9.71 -4.82 -12.08
CA LYS A 103 -8.25 -4.68 -12.01
C LYS A 103 -7.87 -3.22 -11.89
N GLY A 104 -6.74 -2.95 -11.24
CA GLY A 104 -6.22 -1.60 -11.09
C GLY A 104 -5.48 -1.39 -9.78
N GLU A 105 -5.06 -0.15 -9.56
CA GLU A 105 -4.51 0.31 -8.29
C GLU A 105 -5.59 1.09 -7.54
N PHE A 106 -5.84 0.70 -6.29
CA PHE A 106 -6.82 1.32 -5.41
C PHE A 106 -6.11 1.92 -4.21
N ALA A 107 -6.29 3.21 -3.99
CA ALA A 107 -5.67 3.88 -2.86
C ALA A 107 -6.48 3.61 -1.58
N PHE A 108 -5.77 3.46 -0.47
CA PHE A 108 -6.37 3.56 0.86
C PHE A 108 -5.54 4.51 1.71
N ALA A 109 -6.21 5.27 2.56
CA ALA A 109 -5.56 6.27 3.36
C ALA A 109 -6.24 6.41 4.73
N CYS A 110 -5.55 7.03 5.68
CA CYS A 110 -6.21 7.46 6.90
C CYS A 110 -7.11 8.69 6.66
N ASP A 111 -7.95 9.08 7.62
CA ASP A 111 -8.90 10.22 7.47
C ASP A 111 -8.22 11.53 7.05
N MET A 112 -6.97 11.75 7.51
CA MET A 112 -6.18 12.95 7.20
C MET A 112 -5.31 12.79 5.95
N GLY A 113 -5.34 11.63 5.27
CA GLY A 113 -4.53 11.37 4.08
C GLY A 113 -3.01 11.22 4.33
N MET A 114 -2.58 11.26 5.59
CA MET A 114 -1.16 11.19 5.96
C MET A 114 -0.58 9.79 5.75
N TYR A 115 -1.30 8.77 6.21
CA TYR A 115 -0.88 7.38 6.00
C TYR A 115 -1.55 6.92 4.71
N GLN A 116 -0.73 6.47 3.78
CA GLN A 116 -1.15 6.10 2.44
C GLN A 116 -0.72 4.68 2.14
N GLY A 117 -1.60 3.92 1.52
CA GLY A 117 -1.31 2.62 1.01
C GLY A 117 -2.03 2.36 -0.30
N ARG A 118 -1.63 1.27 -0.97
CA ARG A 118 -2.15 0.87 -2.29
C ARG A 118 -2.50 -0.61 -2.30
N LEU A 119 -3.69 -0.91 -2.79
CA LEU A 119 -4.15 -2.25 -3.13
C LEU A 119 -4.07 -2.40 -4.65
N ILE A 120 -3.16 -3.25 -5.11
CA ILE A 120 -2.98 -3.56 -6.53
C ILE A 120 -3.76 -4.83 -6.84
N ILE A 121 -4.60 -4.80 -7.86
CA ILE A 121 -5.43 -5.93 -8.28
C ILE A 121 -5.04 -6.33 -9.70
N GLY A 122 -4.39 -7.49 -9.81
CA GLY A 122 -3.87 -8.07 -11.05
C GLY A 122 -4.70 -9.21 -11.62
#